data_AF-A0A7I7MVA3-F1
#
_entry.id   AF-A0A7I7MVA3-F1
#
_cell.length_a   1.000
_cell.length_b   1.000
_cell.length_c   1.000
_cell.angle_alpha   90.00
_cell.angle_beta   90.00
_cell.angle_gamma   90.00
#
_symmetry.space_group_name_H-M   'P 1'
#
loop_
_entity.id
_entity.type
_entity.pdbx_description
1 polymer ?
#
loop_
_entity_poly.entity_id
_entity_poly.type
_entity_poly.pdbx_seq_one_letter_code
_entity_poly.pdbx_strand_id
1 'polypeptide(L)'
;MGAVNLADWAASVGVNRHTAYRWFREGALPVPAERVGRLILVRTTPAGDAAAGGVVIYARVSSHDQRADLDRQVARLRVRDGLLRDANNYERQEQASQRILSS
;
A
#
# COMPACT_ATOMS: atom_id res chain seq x y z
N MET A 1 7.96 -15.75 -0.34
CA MET A 1 7.86 -14.89 -1.54
C MET A 1 7.16 -15.68 -2.63
N GLY A 2 5.98 -15.26 -3.05
CA GLY A 2 5.28 -15.89 -4.17
C GLY A 2 5.68 -15.21 -5.49
N ALA A 3 5.65 -15.96 -6.59
CA ALA A 3 5.72 -15.39 -7.92
C ALA A 3 4.45 -15.81 -8.66
N VAL A 4 3.78 -14.85 -9.29
CA VAL A 4 2.56 -15.10 -10.08
C VAL A 4 2.81 -14.70 -11.52
N ASN A 5 2.02 -15.24 -12.45
CA ASN A 5 2.08 -14.80 -13.84
C ASN A 5 1.65 -13.32 -13.93
N LEU A 6 2.27 -12.55 -14.82
CA LEU A 6 1.87 -11.17 -15.15
C LEU A 6 0.37 -11.02 -15.41
N ALA A 7 -0.26 -12.01 -16.04
CA ALA A 7 -1.70 -12.03 -16.28
C ALA A 7 -2.52 -12.06 -14.98
N ASP A 8 -2.12 -12.93 -14.06
CA ASP A 8 -2.81 -13.11 -12.77
C ASP A 8 -2.54 -11.93 -11.86
N TRP A 9 -1.32 -11.41 -11.87
CA TRP A 9 -0.98 -10.15 -11.21
C TRP A 9 -1.84 -9.00 -11.74
N ALA A 10 -1.93 -8.84 -13.07
CA ALA A 10 -2.72 -7.78 -13.69
C ALA A 10 -4.20 -7.87 -13.29
N ALA A 11 -4.77 -9.09 -13.26
CA ALA A 11 -6.12 -9.32 -12.77
C ALA A 11 -6.27 -8.94 -11.29
N SER A 12 -5.29 -9.29 -10.43
CA SER A 12 -5.33 -8.99 -9.00
C SER A 12 -5.30 -7.49 -8.68
N VAL A 13 -4.66 -6.67 -9.54
CA VAL A 13 -4.59 -5.21 -9.39
C VAL A 13 -5.60 -4.46 -10.27
N GLY A 14 -6.44 -5.16 -11.03
CA GLY A 14 -7.46 -4.57 -11.90
C GLY A 14 -6.91 -3.90 -13.18
N VAL A 15 -5.72 -4.27 -13.64
CA VAL A 15 -5.10 -3.74 -14.86
C VAL A 15 -5.28 -4.73 -16.02
N ASN A 16 -5.49 -4.23 -17.24
CA ASN A 16 -5.55 -5.09 -18.43
C ASN A 16 -4.19 -5.77 -18.68
N ARG A 17 -4.21 -7.07 -19.03
CA ARG A 17 -3.01 -7.85 -19.37
C ARG A 17 -2.11 -7.18 -20.42
N HIS A 18 -2.68 -6.58 -21.46
CA HIS A 18 -1.91 -5.87 -22.50
C HIS A 18 -1.21 -4.63 -21.94
N THR A 19 -1.86 -3.89 -21.04
CA THR A 19 -1.27 -2.75 -20.35
C THR A 19 -0.11 -3.20 -19.46
N ALA A 20 -0.30 -4.28 -18.69
CA ALA A 20 0.75 -4.84 -17.85
C ALA A 20 1.95 -5.34 -18.69
N TYR A 21 1.69 -5.96 -19.85
CA TYR A 21 2.74 -6.37 -20.78
C TYR A 21 3.51 -5.17 -21.35
N ARG A 22 2.79 -4.10 -21.71
CA ARG A 22 3.41 -2.86 -22.17
C ARG A 22 4.33 -2.26 -21.11
N TRP A 23 3.87 -2.17 -19.86
CA TRP A 23 4.69 -1.70 -18.73
C TRP A 23 5.91 -2.58 -18.49
N PHE A 24 5.78 -3.90 -18.59
CA PHE A 24 6.94 -4.80 -18.48
C PHE A 24 7.97 -4.52 -19.58
N ARG A 25 7.51 -4.40 -20.83
CA ARG A 25 8.39 -4.10 -21.99
C ARG A 25 9.07 -2.74 -21.86
N GLU A 26 8.41 -1.78 -21.24
CA GLU A 26 8.90 -0.41 -21.03
C GLU A 26 9.69 -0.25 -19.71
N GLY A 27 9.82 -1.31 -18.90
CA GLY A 27 10.49 -1.25 -17.60
C GLY A 27 9.74 -0.40 -16.56
N ALA A 28 8.45 -0.11 -16.78
CA ALA A 28 7.62 0.74 -15.94
C ALA A 28 6.78 -0.04 -14.91
N LEU A 29 7.03 -1.35 -14.76
CA LEU A 29 6.30 -2.16 -13.80
C LEU A 29 6.67 -1.70 -12.36
N PRO A 30 5.70 -1.39 -11.48
CA PRO A 30 5.98 -0.92 -10.12
C PRO A 30 6.52 -2.02 -9.19
N VAL A 31 6.53 -3.27 -9.66
CA VAL A 31 6.96 -4.45 -8.91
C VAL A 31 8.01 -5.21 -9.72
N PRO A 32 8.97 -5.90 -9.08
CA PRO A 32 9.96 -6.69 -9.79
C PRO A 32 9.30 -7.80 -10.63
N ALA A 33 9.69 -7.88 -11.90
CA ALA A 33 9.23 -8.92 -12.81
C ALA A 33 10.39 -9.44 -13.66
N GLU A 34 10.38 -10.74 -13.91
CA GLU A 34 11.40 -11.44 -14.70
C GLU A 34 10.75 -12.28 -15.79
N ARG A 35 11.37 -12.29 -16.98
CA ARG A 35 10.93 -13.15 -18.08
C ARG A 35 11.61 -14.51 -17.95
N VAL A 36 10.80 -15.55 -17.80
CA VAL A 36 11.26 -16.94 -17.74
C VAL A 36 10.66 -17.69 -18.94
N GLY A 37 11.46 -17.81 -20.00
CA GLY A 37 11.03 -18.34 -21.29
C GLY A 37 9.90 -17.50 -21.92
N ARG A 38 8.72 -18.10 -22.05
CA ARG A 38 7.52 -17.44 -22.61
C ARG A 38 6.64 -16.78 -21.55
N LEU A 39 6.92 -16.98 -20.27
CA LEU A 39 6.15 -16.42 -19.16
C LEU A 39 6.87 -15.21 -18.56
N ILE A 40 6.08 -14.28 -18.00
CA ILE A 40 6.57 -13.17 -17.20
C ILE A 40 6.10 -13.42 -15.78
N LEU A 41 7.05 -13.59 -14.86
CA LEU A 41 6.78 -13.81 -13.45
C LEU A 41 6.91 -12.49 -12.71
N VAL A 42 5.86 -12.13 -11.99
CA VAL A 42 5.82 -10.96 -11.12
C VAL A 42 6.06 -11.44 -9.70
N ARG A 43 7.13 -10.93 -9.08
CA ARG A 43 7.43 -11.21 -7.68
C ARG A 43 6.47 -10.39 -6.84
N THR A 44 5.59 -11.08 -6.12
CA THR A 44 4.67 -10.45 -5.19
C THR A 44 5.21 -10.64 -3.78
N THR A 45 5.43 -9.53 -3.08
CA THR A 45 5.39 -9.59 -1.62
C THR A 45 3.97 -10.00 -1.27
N PRO A 46 3.73 -11.00 -0.39
CA PRO A 46 2.39 -11.27 0.07
C PRO A 46 1.80 -9.94 0.56
N ALA A 47 0.58 -9.62 0.12
CA ALA A 47 -0.13 -8.42 0.56
C ALA A 47 -0.27 -8.33 2.09
N GLY A 48 0.09 -9.39 2.81
CA GLY A 48 0.22 -9.47 4.26
C GLY A 48 1.37 -8.66 4.90
N ASP A 49 2.39 -8.22 4.16
CA ASP A 49 3.46 -7.39 4.76
C ASP A 49 3.18 -5.88 4.70
N ALA A 50 2.14 -5.47 3.97
CA ALA A 50 1.55 -4.14 4.14
C ALA A 50 0.70 -4.03 5.43
N ALA A 51 0.57 -5.12 6.19
CA ALA A 51 -0.11 -5.14 7.49
C ALA A 51 0.71 -4.52 8.64
N ALA A 52 1.84 -3.87 8.36
CA ALA A 52 2.54 -3.02 9.31
C ALA A 52 2.25 -1.52 9.06
N GLY A 53 0.97 -1.13 9.21
CA GLY A 53 0.63 0.17 9.80
C GLY A 53 0.63 1.43 8.93
N GLY A 54 0.57 1.33 7.59
CA GLY A 54 0.50 2.52 6.71
C GLY A 54 -0.89 2.77 6.14
N VAL A 55 -1.54 3.89 6.49
CA VAL A 55 -2.73 4.40 5.77
C VAL A 55 -2.29 5.29 4.62
N VAL A 56 -2.70 4.95 3.39
CA VAL A 56 -2.45 5.76 2.19
C VAL A 56 -3.73 6.50 1.79
N ILE A 57 -3.64 7.83 1.61
CA ILE A 57 -4.74 8.67 1.15
C ILE A 57 -4.44 9.14 -0.27
N TYR A 58 -5.28 8.75 -1.23
CA TYR A 58 -5.28 9.31 -2.58
C TYR A 58 -6.46 10.28 -2.73
N ALA A 59 -6.18 11.55 -3.02
CA ALA A 59 -7.20 12.58 -3.13
C ALA A 59 -6.97 13.43 -4.38
N ARG A 60 -8.06 13.76 -5.09
CA ARG A 60 -8.04 14.58 -6.32
C ARG A 60 -9.22 15.55 -6.33
N VAL A 61 -9.03 16.70 -6.95
CA VAL A 61 -10.10 17.69 -7.22
C VAL A 61 -10.33 17.80 -8.73
N SER A 62 -11.58 17.99 -9.14
CA SER A 62 -11.92 18.23 -10.54
C SER A 62 -11.69 19.68 -10.97
N SER A 63 -11.71 20.62 -10.01
CA SER A 63 -11.45 22.04 -10.25
C SER A 63 -10.20 22.51 -9.52
N HIS A 64 -9.37 23.30 -10.22
CA HIS A 64 -8.05 23.70 -9.71
C HIS A 64 -8.14 24.62 -8.48
N ASP A 65 -9.15 25.48 -8.42
CA ASP A 65 -9.43 26.39 -7.31
C ASP A 65 -9.77 25.66 -5.99
N GLN A 66 -10.18 24.39 -6.05
CA GLN A 66 -10.46 23.57 -4.88
C GLN A 66 -9.22 22.90 -4.26
N ARG A 67 -8.04 23.04 -4.88
CA ARG A 67 -6.80 22.40 -4.41
C ARG A 67 -6.42 22.81 -2.99
N ALA A 68 -6.60 24.08 -2.64
CA ALA A 68 -6.29 24.57 -1.29
C ALA A 68 -7.18 23.92 -0.23
N ASP A 69 -8.43 23.60 -0.56
CA ASP A 69 -9.32 22.89 0.37
C ASP A 69 -8.91 21.42 0.51
N LEU A 70 -8.55 20.76 -0.59
CA LEU A 70 -7.99 19.41 -0.58
C LEU A 70 -6.77 19.31 0.35
N ASP A 71 -5.85 20.26 0.27
CA ASP A 71 -4.64 20.29 1.10
C ASP A 71 -4.99 20.40 2.60
N ARG A 72 -5.99 21.22 2.96
CA ARG A 72 -6.49 21.32 4.34
C ARG A 72 -7.14 20.02 4.81
N GLN A 73 -7.90 19.35 3.96
CA GLN A 73 -8.52 18.06 4.29
C GLN A 73 -7.47 16.97 4.52
N VAL A 74 -6.47 16.88 3.65
CA VAL A 74 -5.34 15.95 3.81
C VAL A 74 -4.57 16.22 5.10
N ALA A 75 -4.30 17.49 5.43
CA ALA A 75 -3.65 17.86 6.68
C ALA A 75 -4.43 17.38 7.91
N ARG A 76 -5.76 17.59 7.95
CA ARG A 76 -6.62 17.11 9.04
C ARG A 76 -6.59 15.59 9.19
N LEU A 77 -6.62 14.87 8.07
CA LEU A 77 -6.61 13.40 8.09
C LEU A 77 -5.26 12.85 8.58
N ARG A 78 -4.14 13.48 8.19
CA ARG A 78 -2.80 13.10 8.67
C ARG A 78 -2.65 13.30 10.18
N VAL A 79 -3.11 14.43 10.70
CA VAL A 79 -3.10 14.70 12.15
C VAL A 79 -3.94 13.66 12.89
N ARG A 80 -5.14 13.35 12.39
CA ARG A 80 -6.00 12.33 13.00
C ARG A 80 -5.38 10.94 13.00
N ASP A 81 -4.75 10.53 11.90
CA ASP A 81 -4.05 9.24 11.81
C ASP A 81 -2.89 9.17 12.81
N GLY A 82 -2.09 10.23 12.95
CA GLY A 82 -1.04 10.31 13.97
C GLY A 82 -1.58 10.13 15.39
N LEU A 83 -2.63 10.88 15.75
CA LEU A 83 -3.25 10.79 17.08
C LEU A 83 -3.77 9.38 17.42
N LEU A 84 -4.38 8.71 16.43
CA LEU A 84 -4.89 7.35 16.62
C LEU A 84 -3.77 6.32 16.79
N ARG A 85 -2.64 6.50 16.11
CA ARG A 85 -1.46 5.63 16.27
C ARG A 85 -0.82 5.80 17.65
N ASP A 86 -0.68 7.04 18.10
CA ASP A 86 -0.11 7.33 19.43
C ASP A 86 -0.97 6.71 20.53
N ALA A 87 -2.30 6.89 20.48
CA ALA A 87 -3.23 6.28 21.43
C ALA A 87 -3.12 4.74 21.48
N ASN A 88 -3.06 4.09 20.32
CA ASN A 88 -2.93 2.62 20.24
C ASN A 88 -1.60 2.13 20.84
N ASN A 89 -0.52 2.89 20.66
CA ASN A 89 0.80 2.55 21.21
C ASN A 89 0.82 2.67 22.74
N TYR A 90 0.17 3.67 23.33
CA TYR A 90 0.04 3.80 24.79
C TYR A 90 -0.72 2.61 25.41
N GLU A 91 -1.86 2.23 24.84
CA GLU A 91 -2.66 1.10 25.35
C GLU A 91 -1.87 -0.23 25.30
N ARG A 92 -1.11 -0.47 24.22
CA ARG A 92 -0.24 -1.65 24.12
C ARG A 92 0.88 -1.63 25.16
N GLN A 93 1.46 -0.47 25.42
CA GLN A 93 2.52 -0.32 26.43
C GLN A 93 1.98 -0.59 27.84
N GLU A 94 0.77 -0.11 28.15
CA GLU A 94 0.14 -0.35 29.44
C GLU A 94 -0.20 -1.84 29.63
N GLN A 95 -0.80 -2.49 28.63
CA GLN A 95 -1.07 -3.93 28.66
C GLN A 95 0.22 -4.77 28.79
N ALA A 96 1.30 -4.38 28.11
CA ALA A 96 2.60 -5.04 28.24
C ALA A 96 3.18 -4.87 29.65
N SER A 97 3.07 -3.68 30.22
CA SER A 97 3.52 -3.40 31.59
C SER A 97 2.71 -4.21 32.62
N GLN A 98 1.38 -4.21 32.51
CA GLN A 98 0.51 -4.98 33.41
C GLN A 98 0.80 -6.48 33.36
N ARG A 99 1.09 -7.04 32.18
CA ARG A 99 1.48 -8.45 32.01
C ARG A 99 2.83 -8.80 32.65
N ILE A 100 3.78 -7.87 32.66
CA ILE A 100 5.09 -8.06 33.29
C ILE A 100 4.96 -8.02 34.82
N LEU A 101 4.10 -7.14 35.35
CA LEU A 101 3.87 -7.03 36.80
C LEU A 101 2.98 -8.14 37.38
N SER A 102 2.16 -8.82 36.56
CA SER A 102 1.28 -9.91 36.98
C SER A 102 1.89 -11.31 36.84
N SER A 103 3.17 -11.42 36.49
CA SER A 103 3.92 -12.67 36.34
C SER A 103 4.97 -12.83 37.42
#